data_AF-A0A962ILF3-F1
#
_entry.id   AF-A0A962ILF3-F1
#
_cell.length_a   1.000
_cell.length_b   1.000
_cell.length_c   1.000
_cell.angle_alpha   90.00
_cell.angle_beta   90.00
_cell.angle_gamma   90.00
#
_symmetry.space_group_name_H-M   'P 1'
#
loop_
_entity.id
_entity.type
_entity.pdbx_description
1 polymer ?
#
loop_
_entity_poly.entity_id
_entity_poly.type
_entity_poly.pdbx_seq_one_letter_code
_entity_poly.pdbx_strand_id
1 'polypeptide(L)'
;PEYLRTHPVTTTRMAEAKARADNLRQSNISEQPSFGYMRERIRVLAAAVPGEVDNYYRDLAQSRPLADHERYGQALAAIRLNDGERALRILASLDGSGVQGLPVALARVSAMVRQRDRDGAVAAMEQIRHSFPAHRVVVASYARMAVELGDRDLAEAAEAELRSLLLRDSDDPALWELHARNAELAGDLVRAAESQAEATYLRGRAFDALSQLEEVEKRPDLDYYQRARIQAQIARMTPLALEQRERFGRERPPEG
;
A
#
# COMPACT_ATOMS: atom_id res chain seq x y z
N PRO A 1 10.26 5.32 -25.94
CA PRO A 1 10.19 4.60 -24.63
C PRO A 1 11.58 4.53 -23.96
N GLU A 2 11.68 4.88 -22.68
CA GLU A 2 12.97 4.88 -21.96
C GLU A 2 13.60 3.49 -21.85
N TYR A 3 12.79 2.44 -21.73
CA TYR A 3 13.26 1.05 -21.71
C TYR A 3 14.10 0.68 -22.95
N LEU A 4 13.79 1.26 -24.11
CA LEU A 4 14.55 1.03 -25.35
C LEU A 4 15.90 1.76 -25.40
N ARG A 5 16.15 2.70 -24.48
CA ARG A 5 17.45 3.38 -24.36
C ARG A 5 18.47 2.52 -23.62
N THR A 6 18.05 1.79 -22.59
CA THR A 6 18.91 0.86 -21.83
C THR A 6 18.92 -0.55 -22.43
N HIS A 7 17.86 -0.93 -23.15
CA HIS A 7 17.76 -2.18 -23.89
C HIS A 7 17.34 -1.93 -25.34
N PRO A 8 18.29 -1.58 -26.23
CA PRO A 8 17.99 -1.31 -27.63
C PRO A 8 17.35 -2.51 -28.31
N VAL A 9 16.16 -2.31 -28.88
CA VAL A 9 15.50 -3.29 -29.74
C VAL A 9 15.92 -3.01 -31.17
N THR A 10 16.82 -3.85 -31.69
CA THR A 10 17.27 -3.79 -33.09
C THR A 10 16.48 -4.78 -33.94
N THR A 11 16.45 -4.55 -35.25
CA THR A 11 15.83 -5.47 -36.22
C THR A 11 16.41 -6.89 -36.11
N THR A 12 17.72 -7.01 -35.90
CA THR A 12 18.39 -8.30 -35.65
C THR A 12 17.89 -8.97 -34.37
N ARG A 13 17.75 -8.23 -33.25
CA ARG A 13 17.20 -8.80 -32.00
C ARG A 13 15.75 -9.23 -32.15
N MET A 14 14.93 -8.50 -32.91
CA MET A 14 13.55 -8.88 -33.18
C MET A 14 13.49 -10.17 -34.03
N ALA A 15 14.32 -10.26 -35.08
CA ALA A 15 14.40 -11.45 -35.93
C ALA A 15 14.90 -12.68 -35.15
N GLU A 16 15.95 -12.54 -34.33
CA GLU A 16 16.45 -13.62 -33.48
C GLU A 16 15.46 -14.03 -32.38
N ALA A 17 14.73 -13.08 -31.79
CA ALA A 17 13.70 -13.38 -30.79
C ALA A 17 12.54 -14.15 -31.43
N LYS A 18 12.10 -13.73 -32.62
CA LYS A 18 11.06 -14.42 -33.38
C LYS A 18 11.49 -15.82 -33.80
N ALA A 19 12.68 -15.98 -34.37
CA ALA A 19 13.21 -17.29 -34.76
C ALA A 19 13.36 -18.24 -33.55
N ARG A 20 13.70 -17.72 -32.37
CA ARG A 20 13.71 -18.51 -31.13
C ARG A 20 12.30 -18.88 -30.67
N ALA A 21 11.35 -17.95 -30.72
CA ALA A 21 9.96 -18.20 -30.34
C ALA A 21 9.30 -19.25 -31.26
N ASP A 22 9.54 -19.19 -32.57
CA ASP A 22 8.99 -20.13 -33.55
C ASP A 22 9.53 -21.57 -33.34
N ASN A 23 10.72 -21.71 -32.75
CA ASN A 23 11.32 -23.00 -32.42
C ASN A 23 10.91 -23.54 -31.03
N LEU A 24 10.20 -22.77 -30.22
CA LEU A 24 9.64 -23.25 -28.95
C LEU A 24 8.32 -23.98 -29.24
N ARG A 25 8.07 -25.10 -28.55
CA ARG A 25 6.73 -25.71 -28.56
C ARG A 25 5.76 -24.68 -27.99
N GLN A 26 4.75 -24.30 -28.77
CA GLN A 26 3.65 -23.48 -28.29
C GLN A 26 2.90 -24.27 -27.20
N SER A 27 3.23 -24.02 -25.95
CA SER A 27 2.35 -24.36 -24.84
C SER A 27 1.27 -23.28 -24.77
N ASN A 28 0.00 -23.69 -24.71
CA ASN A 28 -1.08 -22.79 -24.35
C ASN A 28 -0.92 -22.41 -22.88
N ILE A 29 -0.04 -21.45 -22.60
CA ILE A 29 0.03 -20.81 -21.29
C ILE A 29 -1.19 -19.92 -21.21
N SER A 30 -2.28 -20.43 -20.63
CA SER A 30 -3.39 -19.56 -20.22
C SER A 30 -2.83 -18.53 -19.26
N GLU A 31 -3.09 -17.24 -19.50
CA GLU A 31 -2.86 -16.22 -18.49
C GLU A 31 -3.51 -16.70 -17.19
N GLN A 32 -2.75 -16.68 -16.09
CA GLN A 32 -3.35 -16.98 -14.79
C GLN A 32 -4.45 -15.94 -14.54
N PRO A 33 -5.66 -16.35 -14.12
CA PRO A 33 -6.77 -15.42 -13.89
C PRO A 33 -6.38 -14.22 -13.01
N SER A 34 -5.44 -14.40 -12.07
CA SER A 34 -4.89 -13.35 -11.21
C SER A 34 -4.21 -12.20 -11.96
N PHE A 35 -3.58 -12.45 -13.11
CA PHE A 35 -2.83 -11.45 -13.86
C PHE A 35 -3.74 -10.31 -14.33
N GLY A 36 -4.90 -10.64 -14.92
CA GLY A 36 -5.87 -9.65 -15.38
C GLY A 36 -6.31 -8.72 -14.26
N TYR A 37 -6.67 -9.27 -13.10
CA TYR A 37 -7.10 -8.47 -11.93
C TYR A 37 -5.98 -7.57 -11.41
N MET A 38 -4.76 -8.07 -11.33
CA MET A 38 -3.62 -7.27 -10.85
C MET A 38 -3.22 -6.18 -11.85
N ARG A 39 -3.28 -6.47 -13.16
CA ARG A 39 -3.06 -5.48 -14.21
C ARG A 39 -4.03 -4.32 -14.09
N GLU A 40 -5.32 -4.61 -13.95
CA GLU A 40 -6.35 -3.57 -13.81
C GLU A 40 -6.23 -2.82 -12.47
N ARG A 41 -5.86 -3.52 -11.37
CA ARG A 41 -5.55 -2.85 -10.09
C ARG A 41 -4.40 -1.85 -10.23
N ILE A 42 -3.31 -2.24 -10.87
CA ILE A 42 -2.15 -1.36 -11.10
C ILE A 42 -2.56 -0.18 -11.99
N ARG A 43 -3.33 -0.41 -13.06
CA ARG A 43 -3.84 0.67 -13.92
C ARG A 43 -4.58 1.73 -13.10
N VAL A 44 -5.47 1.30 -12.21
CA VAL A 44 -6.23 2.21 -11.35
C VAL A 44 -5.35 2.89 -10.32
N LEU A 45 -4.43 2.20 -9.65
CA LEU A 45 -3.57 2.78 -8.63
C LEU A 45 -2.52 3.75 -9.19
N ALA A 46 -2.02 3.47 -10.40
CA ALA A 46 -1.02 4.30 -11.07
C ALA A 46 -1.62 5.53 -11.77
N ALA A 47 -2.94 5.57 -11.97
CA ALA A 47 -3.59 6.72 -12.59
C ALA A 47 -3.47 7.97 -11.70
N ALA A 48 -2.89 9.04 -12.25
CA ALA A 48 -2.74 10.31 -11.54
C ALA A 48 -4.11 10.93 -11.22
N VAL A 49 -5.04 10.91 -12.18
CA VAL A 49 -6.38 11.48 -12.05
C VAL A 49 -7.41 10.35 -12.02
N PRO A 50 -8.15 10.15 -10.91
CA PRO A 50 -9.18 9.10 -10.83
C PRO A 50 -10.26 9.18 -11.92
N GLY A 51 -10.62 10.39 -12.36
CA GLY A 51 -11.62 10.59 -13.41
C GLY A 51 -11.20 10.04 -14.77
N GLU A 52 -9.91 10.10 -15.11
CA GLU A 52 -9.41 9.59 -16.41
C GLU A 52 -9.55 8.07 -16.51
N VAL A 53 -9.22 7.35 -15.43
CA VAL A 53 -9.37 5.89 -15.41
C VAL A 53 -10.83 5.45 -15.38
N ASP A 54 -11.73 6.24 -14.79
CA ASP A 54 -13.17 5.97 -14.88
C ASP A 54 -13.67 6.17 -16.32
N ASN A 55 -13.27 7.26 -16.99
CA ASN A 55 -13.59 7.50 -18.40
C ASN A 55 -13.12 6.34 -19.28
N TYR A 56 -11.89 5.87 -19.09
CA TYR A 56 -11.34 4.72 -19.80
C TYR A 56 -12.26 3.50 -19.74
N TYR A 57 -12.77 3.13 -18.56
CA TYR A 57 -13.66 1.97 -18.45
C TYR A 57 -15.06 2.24 -19.02
N ARG A 58 -15.56 3.49 -18.95
CA ARG A 58 -16.84 3.85 -19.58
C ARG A 58 -16.75 3.75 -21.10
N ASP A 59 -15.69 4.28 -21.70
CA ASP A 59 -15.46 4.22 -23.14
C ASP A 59 -15.27 2.77 -23.61
N LEU A 60 -14.52 1.97 -22.82
CA LEU A 60 -14.35 0.56 -23.10
C LEU A 60 -15.68 -0.20 -23.09
N ALA A 61 -16.54 0.07 -22.11
CA ALA A 61 -17.86 -0.54 -21.98
C ALA A 61 -18.84 -0.16 -23.11
N GLN A 62 -18.65 1.01 -23.75
CA GLN A 62 -19.43 1.40 -24.93
C GLN A 62 -19.02 0.59 -26.17
N SER A 63 -17.75 0.22 -26.27
CA SER A 63 -17.22 -0.53 -27.42
C SER A 63 -17.53 -2.03 -27.35
N ARG A 64 -17.50 -2.62 -26.14
CA ARG A 64 -17.76 -4.05 -25.92
C ARG A 64 -18.12 -4.35 -24.46
N PRO A 65 -18.73 -5.51 -24.20
CA PRO A 65 -18.85 -6.01 -22.84
C PRO A 65 -17.48 -6.10 -22.14
N LEU A 66 -17.45 -5.66 -20.89
CA LEU A 66 -16.27 -5.76 -20.02
C LEU A 66 -16.11 -7.19 -19.50
N ALA A 67 -14.87 -7.67 -19.50
CA ALA A 67 -14.47 -8.88 -18.78
C ALA A 67 -14.46 -8.63 -17.26
N ASP A 68 -14.49 -9.70 -16.46
CA ASP A 68 -14.61 -9.58 -15.00
C ASP A 68 -13.45 -8.80 -14.36
N HIS A 69 -12.22 -8.98 -14.83
CA HIS A 69 -11.07 -8.21 -14.34
C HIS A 69 -11.16 -6.72 -14.70
N GLU A 70 -11.80 -6.38 -15.82
CA GLU A 70 -12.03 -4.98 -16.24
C GLU A 70 -13.15 -4.34 -15.44
N ARG A 71 -14.22 -5.09 -15.15
CA ARG A 71 -15.26 -4.67 -14.20
C ARG A 71 -14.68 -4.46 -12.81
N TYR A 72 -13.76 -5.32 -12.36
CA TYR A 72 -13.02 -5.10 -11.13
C TYR A 72 -12.23 -3.78 -11.17
N GLY A 73 -11.50 -3.49 -12.25
CA GLY A 73 -10.86 -2.20 -12.45
C GLY A 73 -11.83 -1.01 -12.42
N GLN A 74 -12.98 -1.14 -13.09
CA GLN A 74 -14.05 -0.14 -13.07
C GLN A 74 -14.59 0.11 -11.66
N ALA A 75 -14.78 -0.94 -10.86
CA ALA A 75 -15.19 -0.80 -9.47
C ALA A 75 -14.14 -0.08 -8.62
N LEU A 76 -12.86 -0.39 -8.81
CA LEU A 76 -11.77 0.32 -8.12
C LEU A 76 -11.71 1.80 -8.52
N ALA A 77 -11.96 2.13 -9.79
CA ALA A 77 -12.06 3.52 -10.26
C ALA A 77 -13.23 4.25 -9.56
N ALA A 78 -14.39 3.59 -9.43
CA ALA A 78 -15.52 4.12 -8.68
C ALA A 78 -15.21 4.36 -7.20
N ILE A 79 -14.50 3.44 -6.55
CA ILE A 79 -14.03 3.61 -5.16
C ILE A 79 -13.13 4.84 -5.02
N ARG A 80 -12.19 5.05 -5.96
CA ARG A 80 -11.30 6.24 -5.95
C ARG A 80 -12.06 7.56 -6.17
N LEU A 81 -13.22 7.51 -6.80
CA LEU A 81 -14.13 8.65 -6.97
C LEU A 81 -15.13 8.80 -5.81
N ASN A 82 -14.96 8.03 -4.73
CA ASN A 82 -15.86 8.01 -3.57
C ASN A 82 -17.31 7.62 -3.92
N ASP A 83 -17.49 6.89 -5.02
CA ASP A 83 -18.78 6.34 -5.46
C ASP A 83 -18.90 4.86 -5.04
N GLY A 84 -19.11 4.67 -3.74
CA GLY A 84 -19.21 3.33 -3.12
C GLY A 84 -20.42 2.54 -3.63
N GLU A 85 -21.54 3.21 -3.90
CA GLU A 85 -22.77 2.57 -4.37
C GLU A 85 -22.60 1.94 -5.76
N ARG A 86 -22.00 2.68 -6.71
CA ARG A 86 -21.68 2.13 -8.04
C ARG A 86 -20.66 1.01 -7.95
N ALA A 87 -19.63 1.17 -7.11
CA ALA A 87 -18.63 0.14 -6.90
C ALA A 87 -19.24 -1.17 -6.39
N LEU A 88 -20.13 -1.12 -5.39
CA LEU A 88 -20.79 -2.32 -4.85
C LEU A 88 -21.67 -3.01 -5.88
N ARG A 89 -22.43 -2.25 -6.69
CA ARG A 89 -23.21 -2.83 -7.80
C ARG A 89 -22.32 -3.61 -8.78
N ILE A 90 -21.18 -3.04 -9.17
CA ILE A 90 -20.25 -3.71 -10.10
C ILE A 90 -19.64 -4.96 -9.44
N LEU A 91 -19.17 -4.84 -8.19
CA LEU A 91 -18.53 -5.94 -7.45
C LEU A 91 -19.49 -7.10 -7.12
N ALA A 92 -20.81 -6.84 -7.05
CA ALA A 92 -21.81 -7.88 -6.88
C ALA A 92 -21.93 -8.80 -8.10
N SER A 93 -21.57 -8.33 -9.30
CA SER A 93 -21.57 -9.13 -10.52
C SER A 93 -20.35 -10.03 -10.69
N LEU A 94 -19.34 -9.88 -9.83
CA LEU A 94 -18.09 -10.63 -9.92
C LEU A 94 -18.16 -11.89 -9.06
N ASP A 95 -17.70 -13.00 -9.63
CA ASP A 95 -17.45 -14.21 -8.85
C ASP A 95 -16.26 -13.98 -7.90
N GLY A 96 -16.54 -14.11 -6.60
CA GLY A 96 -15.56 -13.99 -5.53
C GLY A 96 -14.80 -15.29 -5.22
N SER A 97 -14.98 -16.34 -6.02
CA SER A 97 -14.24 -17.59 -5.89
C SER A 97 -12.80 -17.48 -6.46
N GLY A 98 -11.93 -18.45 -6.17
CA GLY A 98 -10.60 -18.54 -6.78
C GLY A 98 -9.58 -17.49 -6.31
N VAL A 99 -8.50 -17.31 -7.09
CA VAL A 99 -7.33 -16.48 -6.71
C VAL A 99 -7.67 -14.98 -6.61
N GLN A 100 -8.72 -14.54 -7.31
CA GLN A 100 -9.23 -13.16 -7.28
C GLN A 100 -10.13 -12.86 -6.07
N GLY A 101 -10.52 -13.89 -5.30
CA GLY A 101 -11.51 -13.74 -4.23
C GLY A 101 -11.12 -12.73 -3.16
N LEU A 102 -9.88 -12.80 -2.67
CA LEU A 102 -9.39 -11.85 -1.66
C LEU A 102 -9.36 -10.40 -2.17
N PRO A 103 -8.76 -10.07 -3.34
CA PRO A 103 -8.82 -8.73 -3.91
C PRO A 103 -10.24 -8.17 -4.08
N VAL A 104 -11.18 -8.98 -4.57
CA VAL A 104 -12.57 -8.57 -4.76
C VAL A 104 -13.26 -8.33 -3.40
N ALA A 105 -13.02 -9.20 -2.41
CA ALA A 105 -13.58 -9.04 -1.07
C ALA A 105 -13.07 -7.76 -0.39
N LEU A 106 -11.77 -7.46 -0.47
CA LEU A 106 -11.21 -6.22 0.07
C LEU A 106 -11.71 -4.96 -0.67
N ALA A 107 -11.97 -5.07 -1.98
CA ALA A 107 -12.60 -3.99 -2.74
C ALA A 107 -14.05 -3.73 -2.29
N ARG A 108 -14.81 -4.79 -1.93
CA ARG A 108 -16.17 -4.65 -1.37
C ARG A 108 -16.14 -3.91 -0.04
N VAL A 109 -15.22 -4.26 0.87
CA VAL A 109 -15.03 -3.52 2.13
C VAL A 109 -14.72 -2.05 1.85
N SER A 110 -13.77 -1.79 0.94
CA SER A 110 -13.41 -0.41 0.58
C SER A 110 -14.61 0.37 0.01
N ALA A 111 -15.46 -0.28 -0.79
CA ALA A 111 -16.67 0.34 -1.33
C ALA A 111 -17.73 0.62 -0.24
N MET A 112 -17.92 -0.29 0.73
CA MET A 112 -18.79 -0.07 1.89
C MET A 112 -18.32 1.13 2.72
N VAL A 113 -17.01 1.27 2.96
CA VAL A 113 -16.44 2.47 3.62
C VAL A 113 -16.79 3.74 2.84
N ARG A 114 -16.65 3.75 1.50
CA ARG A 114 -17.03 4.91 0.67
C ARG A 114 -18.52 5.21 0.70
N GLN A 115 -19.35 4.18 0.85
CA GLN A 115 -20.81 4.32 1.02
C GLN A 115 -21.21 4.76 2.45
N ARG A 116 -20.25 4.86 3.39
CA ARG A 116 -20.49 5.10 4.81
C ARG A 116 -21.27 3.97 5.50
N ASP A 117 -21.25 2.77 4.93
CA ASP A 117 -21.76 1.55 5.57
C ASP A 117 -20.67 0.98 6.49
N ARG A 118 -20.51 1.59 7.66
CA ARG A 118 -19.51 1.18 8.65
C ARG A 118 -19.72 -0.26 9.09
N ASP A 119 -20.95 -0.60 9.47
CA ASP A 119 -21.24 -1.91 10.08
C ASP A 119 -21.09 -3.04 9.07
N GLY A 120 -21.52 -2.83 7.82
CA GLY A 120 -21.26 -3.77 6.72
C GLY A 120 -19.78 -3.93 6.41
N ALA A 121 -19.01 -2.82 6.36
CA ALA A 121 -17.57 -2.85 6.13
C ALA A 121 -16.83 -3.65 7.21
N VAL A 122 -17.14 -3.40 8.48
CA VAL A 122 -16.54 -4.09 9.62
C VAL A 122 -16.90 -5.57 9.59
N ALA A 123 -18.18 -5.92 9.44
CA ALA A 123 -18.61 -7.32 9.40
C ALA A 123 -17.95 -8.10 8.25
N ALA A 124 -17.86 -7.51 7.06
CA ALA A 124 -17.19 -8.12 5.92
C ALA A 124 -15.68 -8.28 6.16
N MET A 125 -15.02 -7.30 6.77
CA MET A 125 -13.59 -7.38 7.10
C MET A 125 -13.30 -8.45 8.16
N GLU A 126 -14.17 -8.61 9.17
CA GLU A 126 -14.04 -9.69 10.17
C GLU A 126 -14.11 -11.09 9.52
N GLN A 127 -15.01 -11.28 8.56
CA GLN A 127 -15.08 -12.55 7.80
C GLN A 127 -13.78 -12.83 7.03
N ILE A 128 -13.20 -11.79 6.43
CA ILE A 128 -11.91 -11.89 5.72
C ILE A 128 -10.79 -12.21 6.72
N ARG A 129 -10.73 -11.53 7.87
CA ARG A 129 -9.74 -11.78 8.93
C ARG A 129 -9.81 -13.20 9.47
N HIS A 130 -11.02 -13.75 9.61
CA HIS A 130 -11.20 -15.14 10.03
C HIS A 130 -10.69 -16.14 8.98
N SER A 131 -10.90 -15.85 7.69
CA SER A 131 -10.48 -16.72 6.59
C SER A 131 -8.98 -16.63 6.29
N PHE A 132 -8.35 -15.50 6.62
CA PHE A 132 -6.94 -15.19 6.32
C PHE A 132 -6.22 -14.65 7.56
N PRO A 133 -6.09 -15.45 8.63
CA PRO A 133 -5.50 -14.98 9.88
C PRO A 133 -4.04 -14.56 9.69
N ALA A 134 -3.66 -13.42 10.26
CA ALA A 134 -2.32 -12.83 10.18
C ALA A 134 -1.78 -12.61 8.74
N HIS A 135 -2.65 -12.63 7.72
CA HIS A 135 -2.23 -12.38 6.35
C HIS A 135 -1.90 -10.89 6.18
N ARG A 136 -0.67 -10.56 5.78
CA ARG A 136 -0.14 -9.18 5.71
C ARG A 136 -1.09 -8.20 5.01
N VAL A 137 -1.63 -8.58 3.85
CA VAL A 137 -2.54 -7.71 3.08
C VAL A 137 -3.85 -7.45 3.82
N VAL A 138 -4.34 -8.43 4.59
CA VAL A 138 -5.61 -8.33 5.33
C VAL A 138 -5.42 -7.41 6.53
N VAL A 139 -4.37 -7.63 7.34
CA VAL A 139 -4.03 -6.75 8.47
C VAL A 139 -3.84 -5.30 8.01
N ALA A 140 -3.05 -5.09 6.95
CA ALA A 140 -2.84 -3.74 6.42
C ALA A 140 -4.14 -3.13 5.85
N SER A 141 -5.07 -3.93 5.35
CA SER A 141 -6.36 -3.43 4.85
C SER A 141 -7.34 -3.13 5.98
N TYR A 142 -7.34 -3.92 7.05
CA TYR A 142 -8.08 -3.65 8.29
C TYR A 142 -7.61 -2.34 8.93
N ALA A 143 -6.29 -2.16 9.07
CA ALA A 143 -5.69 -0.94 9.57
C ALA A 143 -6.01 0.31 8.72
N ARG A 144 -6.04 0.19 7.38
CA ARG A 144 -6.48 1.29 6.52
C ARG A 144 -7.96 1.59 6.71
N MET A 145 -8.79 0.56 6.79
CA MET A 145 -10.23 0.71 7.03
C MET A 145 -10.49 1.42 8.37
N ALA A 146 -9.79 1.05 9.45
CA ALA A 146 -9.90 1.69 10.75
C ALA A 146 -9.59 3.19 10.68
N VAL A 147 -8.50 3.56 10.01
CA VAL A 147 -8.11 4.96 9.79
C VAL A 147 -9.13 5.71 8.93
N GLU A 148 -9.63 5.10 7.84
CA GLU A 148 -10.63 5.72 6.96
C GLU A 148 -11.97 5.96 7.67
N LEU A 149 -12.36 5.05 8.57
CA LEU A 149 -13.57 5.17 9.39
C LEU A 149 -13.38 6.14 10.56
N GLY A 150 -12.14 6.47 10.92
CA GLY A 150 -11.82 7.29 12.11
C GLY A 150 -12.19 6.58 13.42
N ASP A 151 -12.15 5.25 13.43
CA ASP A 151 -12.62 4.45 14.54
C ASP A 151 -11.46 4.07 15.47
N ARG A 152 -11.53 4.54 16.72
CA ARG A 152 -10.48 4.36 17.72
C ARG A 152 -10.28 2.90 18.10
N ASP A 153 -11.36 2.16 18.33
CA ASP A 153 -11.29 0.79 18.83
C ASP A 153 -10.75 -0.14 17.75
N LEU A 154 -11.17 0.07 16.49
CA LEU A 154 -10.62 -0.65 15.35
C LEU A 154 -9.14 -0.31 15.13
N ALA A 155 -8.74 0.95 15.35
CA ALA A 155 -7.35 1.38 15.18
C ALA A 155 -6.43 0.78 16.25
N GLU A 156 -6.89 0.70 17.50
CA GLU A 156 -6.17 0.03 18.59
C GLU A 156 -5.97 -1.47 18.29
N ALA A 157 -7.02 -2.15 17.85
CA ALA A 157 -6.93 -3.55 17.45
C ALA A 157 -5.96 -3.74 16.26
N ALA A 158 -6.02 -2.85 15.27
CA ALA A 158 -5.16 -2.88 14.09
C ALA A 158 -3.68 -2.59 14.43
N GLU A 159 -3.39 -1.68 15.35
CA GLU A 159 -2.03 -1.39 15.84
C GLU A 159 -1.37 -2.65 16.38
N ALA A 160 -2.09 -3.41 17.22
CA ALA A 160 -1.53 -4.61 17.84
C ALA A 160 -1.15 -5.69 16.81
N GLU A 161 -1.94 -5.83 15.74
CA GLU A 161 -1.66 -6.75 14.63
C GLU A 161 -0.52 -6.26 13.74
N LEU A 162 -0.52 -4.97 13.39
CA LEU A 162 0.54 -4.35 12.61
C LEU A 162 1.89 -4.47 13.30
N ARG A 163 1.93 -4.26 14.62
CA ARG A 163 3.14 -4.46 15.44
C ARG A 163 3.70 -5.88 15.29
N SER A 164 2.82 -6.88 15.28
CA SER A 164 3.22 -8.27 15.08
C SER A 164 3.79 -8.54 13.69
N LEU A 165 3.30 -7.85 12.66
CA LEU A 165 3.87 -7.89 11.31
C LEU A 165 5.22 -7.18 11.24
N LEU A 166 5.34 -6.00 11.85
CA LEU A 166 6.57 -5.19 11.83
C LEU A 166 7.73 -5.86 12.57
N LEU A 167 7.46 -6.75 13.54
CA LEU A 167 8.48 -7.60 14.15
C LEU A 167 9.07 -8.63 13.19
N ARG A 168 8.37 -8.96 12.09
CA ARG A 168 8.79 -9.95 11.08
C ARG A 168 9.30 -9.30 9.79
N ASP A 169 8.61 -8.25 9.34
CA ASP A 169 8.84 -7.53 8.09
C ASP A 169 8.99 -6.02 8.38
N SER A 170 10.15 -5.60 8.90
CA SER A 170 10.39 -4.23 9.37
C SER A 170 10.75 -3.21 8.27
N ASP A 171 10.92 -3.62 7.02
CA ASP A 171 11.60 -2.77 6.03
C ASP A 171 10.64 -2.03 5.08
N ASP A 172 9.33 -2.06 5.37
CA ASP A 172 8.30 -1.37 4.59
C ASP A 172 7.90 -0.04 5.25
N PRO A 173 8.37 1.13 4.74
CA PRO A 173 8.02 2.42 5.33
C PRO A 173 6.51 2.69 5.32
N ALA A 174 5.78 2.21 4.31
CA ALA A 174 4.34 2.43 4.22
C ALA A 174 3.59 1.67 5.33
N LEU A 175 4.11 0.53 5.76
CA LEU A 175 3.54 -0.23 6.88
C LEU A 175 3.80 0.47 8.21
N TRP A 176 4.99 1.08 8.39
CA TRP A 176 5.31 1.90 9.57
C TRP A 176 4.46 3.16 9.66
N GLU A 177 4.19 3.84 8.54
CA GLU A 177 3.25 4.98 8.53
C GLU A 177 1.83 4.56 8.88
N LEU A 178 1.38 3.43 8.33
CA LEU A 178 0.06 2.92 8.65
C LEU A 178 -0.05 2.59 10.14
N HIS A 179 1.00 2.01 10.73
CA HIS A 179 1.09 1.78 12.17
C HIS A 179 1.11 3.10 12.96
N ALA A 180 1.86 4.10 12.52
CA ALA A 180 1.88 5.43 13.14
C ALA A 180 0.48 6.06 13.18
N ARG A 181 -0.25 6.00 12.06
CA ARG A 181 -1.61 6.56 11.93
C ARG A 181 -2.63 5.83 12.80
N ASN A 182 -2.53 4.50 12.91
CA ASN A 182 -3.41 3.73 13.79
C ASN A 182 -3.09 4.01 15.26
N ALA A 183 -1.81 4.07 15.65
CA ALA A 183 -1.40 4.43 17.00
C ALA A 183 -1.85 5.84 17.39
N GLU A 184 -1.73 6.82 16.49
CA GLU A 184 -2.21 8.19 16.70
C GLU A 184 -3.73 8.22 16.95
N LEU A 185 -4.49 7.52 16.11
CA LEU A 185 -5.95 7.41 16.24
C LEU A 185 -6.38 6.67 17.52
N ALA A 186 -5.61 5.67 17.94
CA ALA A 186 -5.78 4.96 19.21
C ALA A 186 -5.43 5.82 20.44
N GLY A 187 -4.69 6.92 20.23
CA GLY A 187 -4.24 7.85 21.27
C GLY A 187 -2.84 7.55 21.84
N ASP A 188 -2.10 6.59 21.29
CA ASP A 188 -0.70 6.31 21.66
C ASP A 188 0.25 7.18 20.83
N LEU A 189 0.37 8.45 21.23
CA LEU A 189 1.19 9.45 20.53
C LEU A 189 2.69 9.14 20.57
N VAL A 190 3.17 8.42 21.59
CA VAL A 190 4.57 8.02 21.69
C VAL A 190 4.87 6.97 20.62
N ARG A 191 4.03 5.94 20.54
CA ARG A 191 4.12 4.90 19.51
C ARG A 191 3.97 5.46 18.11
N ALA A 192 3.05 6.40 17.92
CA ALA A 192 2.88 7.09 16.65
C ALA A 192 4.16 7.77 16.20
N ALA A 193 4.81 8.53 17.10
CA ALA A 193 6.04 9.24 16.80
C ALA A 193 7.23 8.29 16.52
N GLU A 194 7.39 7.23 17.31
CA GLU A 194 8.41 6.20 17.05
C GLU A 194 8.25 5.55 15.67
N SER A 195 7.00 5.23 15.31
CA SER A 195 6.69 4.59 14.02
C SER A 195 6.88 5.54 12.84
N GLN A 196 6.54 6.82 13.03
CA GLN A 196 6.76 7.86 12.04
C GLN A 196 8.26 8.11 11.80
N ALA A 197 9.07 8.09 12.85
CA ALA A 197 10.52 8.19 12.74
C ALA A 197 11.10 6.98 11.98
N GLU A 198 10.62 5.77 12.26
CA GLU A 198 11.06 4.56 11.54
C GLU A 198 10.74 4.63 10.05
N ALA A 199 9.51 5.03 9.70
CA ALA A 199 9.15 5.25 8.30
C ALA A 199 10.03 6.31 7.61
N THR A 200 10.35 7.39 8.33
CA THR A 200 11.21 8.47 7.85
C THR A 200 12.65 7.97 7.61
N TYR A 201 13.16 7.16 8.53
CA TYR A 201 14.47 6.53 8.43
C TYR A 201 14.56 5.59 7.22
N LEU A 202 13.56 4.70 7.04
CA LEU A 202 13.50 3.75 5.92
C LEU A 202 13.37 4.41 4.55
N ARG A 203 12.86 5.65 4.49
CA ARG A 203 12.85 6.48 3.27
C ARG A 203 14.19 7.16 2.98
N GLY A 204 15.22 6.87 3.79
CA GLY A 204 16.56 7.45 3.64
C GLY A 204 16.73 8.83 4.28
N ARG A 205 15.77 9.30 5.08
CA ARG A 205 15.85 10.59 5.79
C ARG A 205 16.30 10.39 7.24
N ALA A 206 17.50 9.84 7.42
CA ALA A 206 17.99 9.43 8.73
C ALA A 206 18.18 10.61 9.69
N PHE A 207 18.66 11.76 9.19
CA PHE A 207 18.78 12.98 10.00
C PHE A 207 17.43 13.46 10.55
N ASP A 208 16.40 13.50 9.69
CA ASP A 208 15.07 13.94 10.10
C ASP A 208 14.41 12.97 11.09
N ALA A 209 14.61 11.66 10.90
CA ALA A 209 14.15 10.63 11.83
C ALA A 209 14.81 10.77 13.20
N LEU A 210 16.13 11.01 13.24
CA LEU A 210 16.87 11.23 14.48
C LEU A 210 16.34 12.46 15.22
N SER A 211 16.18 13.59 14.54
CA SER A 211 15.64 14.80 15.16
C SER A 211 14.22 14.61 15.70
N GLN A 212 13.37 13.84 15.00
CA GLN A 212 12.03 13.49 15.52
C GLN A 212 12.12 12.72 16.84
N LEU A 213 12.99 11.70 16.92
CA LEU A 213 13.14 10.89 18.13
C LEU A 213 13.76 11.66 19.30
N GLU A 214 14.73 12.55 19.04
CA GLU A 214 15.32 13.41 20.06
C GLU A 214 14.28 14.36 20.69
N GLU A 215 13.33 14.87 19.89
CA GLU A 215 12.21 15.67 20.42
C GLU A 215 11.24 14.82 21.25
N VAL A 216 10.97 13.58 20.83
CA VAL A 216 10.14 12.65 21.61
C VAL A 216 10.84 12.30 22.93
N GLU A 217 12.15 12.05 22.92
CA GLU A 217 12.92 11.69 24.12
C GLU A 217 12.83 12.76 25.23
N LYS A 218 12.75 14.04 24.86
CA LYS A 218 12.63 15.16 25.82
C LYS A 218 11.29 15.19 26.55
N ARG A 219 10.30 14.42 26.11
CA ARG A 219 8.98 14.40 26.71
C ARG A 219 9.02 13.83 28.15
N PRO A 220 8.31 14.48 29.10
CA PRO A 220 8.30 14.04 30.50
C PRO A 220 7.33 12.88 30.75
N ASP A 221 6.37 12.63 29.86
CA ASP A 221 5.33 11.60 29.99
C ASP A 221 5.78 10.20 29.53
N LEU A 222 7.04 10.04 29.14
CA LEU A 222 7.60 8.74 28.76
C LEU A 222 7.85 7.85 29.97
N ASP A 223 7.34 6.61 29.91
CA ASP A 223 7.74 5.57 30.85
C ASP A 223 9.18 5.09 30.60
N TYR A 224 9.71 4.31 31.55
CA TYR A 224 11.07 3.78 31.48
C TYR A 224 11.33 2.93 30.21
N TYR A 225 10.36 2.09 29.82
CA TYR A 225 10.50 1.20 28.66
C TYR A 225 10.36 1.94 27.34
N GLN A 226 9.47 2.92 27.25
CA GLN A 226 9.33 3.83 26.12
C GLN A 226 10.62 4.62 25.90
N ARG A 227 11.16 5.22 26.96
CA ARG A 227 12.43 5.96 26.90
C ARG A 227 13.59 5.07 26.44
N ALA A 228 13.73 3.88 27.01
CA ALA A 228 14.77 2.94 26.62
C ALA A 228 14.67 2.52 25.14
N ARG A 229 13.46 2.31 24.62
CA ARG A 229 13.22 2.00 23.21
C ARG A 229 13.59 3.16 22.28
N ILE A 230 13.16 4.38 22.61
CA ILE A 230 13.50 5.59 21.85
C ILE A 230 15.02 5.79 21.81
N GLN A 231 15.69 5.65 22.96
CA GLN A 231 17.15 5.76 23.04
C GLN A 231 17.88 4.71 22.20
N ALA A 232 17.36 3.47 22.19
CA ALA A 232 17.91 2.42 21.33
C ALA A 232 17.73 2.74 19.83
N GLN A 233 16.58 3.32 19.43
CA GLN A 233 16.35 3.75 18.05
C GLN A 233 17.27 4.92 17.67
N ILE A 234 17.40 5.93 18.53
CA ILE A 234 18.35 7.05 18.37
C ILE A 234 19.75 6.50 18.13
N ALA A 235 20.26 5.66 19.03
CA ALA A 235 21.59 5.07 18.92
C ALA A 235 21.80 4.29 17.62
N ARG A 236 20.77 3.56 17.15
CA ARG A 236 20.82 2.82 15.88
C ARG A 236 20.84 3.75 14.65
N MET A 237 20.14 4.88 14.69
CA MET A 237 20.01 5.81 13.55
C MET A 237 21.16 6.82 13.46
N THR A 238 21.80 7.16 14.58
CA THR A 238 22.86 8.19 14.67
C THR A 238 23.99 8.03 13.66
N PRO A 239 24.59 6.84 13.45
CA PRO A 239 25.71 6.71 12.51
C PRO A 239 25.37 7.17 11.09
N LEU A 240 24.21 6.75 10.57
CA LEU A 240 23.76 7.13 9.24
C LEU A 240 23.35 8.62 9.17
N ALA A 241 22.70 9.13 10.22
CA ALA A 241 22.32 10.54 10.30
C ALA A 241 23.53 11.50 10.27
N LEU A 242 24.62 11.15 10.98
CA LEU A 242 25.86 11.93 10.97
C LEU A 242 26.54 11.88 9.60
N GLU A 243 26.61 10.70 8.96
CA GLU A 243 27.15 10.57 7.61
C GLU A 243 26.39 11.46 6.60
N GLN A 244 25.06 11.43 6.64
CA GLN A 244 24.23 12.27 5.77
C GLN A 244 24.53 13.76 5.99
N ARG A 245 24.60 14.20 7.24
CA ARG A 245 24.89 15.60 7.59
C ARG A 245 26.25 16.06 7.06
N GLU A 246 27.28 15.21 7.16
CA GLU A 246 28.61 15.53 6.63
C GLU A 246 28.61 15.67 5.10
N ARG A 247 27.90 14.79 4.39
CA ARG A 247 27.77 14.88 2.92
C ARG A 247 27.05 16.15 2.48
N PHE A 248 25.90 16.47 3.09
CA PHE A 248 25.15 17.69 2.78
C PHE A 248 25.93 18.98 3.13
N GLY A 249 26.75 18.95 4.19
CA GLY A 249 27.63 20.07 4.55
C GLY A 249 28.78 20.30 3.55
N ARG A 250 29.24 19.26 2.85
CA ARG A 250 30.29 19.35 1.82
C ARG A 250 29.76 19.77 0.45
N GLU A 251 28.47 19.56 0.17
CA GLU A 251 27.83 19.89 -1.11
C GLU A 251 27.27 21.32 -1.20
N ARG A 252 27.19 22.06 -0.07
CA ARG A 252 26.89 23.50 -0.12
C ARG A 252 28.13 24.27 -0.61
N PRO A 253 28.07 25.01 -1.73
CA PRO A 253 29.17 25.88 -2.12
C PRO A 253 29.35 26.97 -1.06
N PRO A 254 30.58 27.47 -0.83
CA PRO A 254 30.78 28.58 0.09
C PRO A 254 29.95 29.77 -0.39
N GLU A 255 29.08 30.28 0.48
CA GLU A 255 28.42 31.57 0.25
C GLU A 255 29.52 32.63 0.17
N GLY A 256 29.67 33.20 -1.03
CA GLY A 256 30.63 34.25 -1.34
C GLY A 256 30.11 35.63 -0.96
#